data_AF-K7VWD8-F1
#
_entry.id   AF-K7VWD8-F1
#
_cell.length_a   1.000
_cell.length_b   1.000
_cell.length_c   1.000
_cell.angle_alpha   90.00
_cell.angle_beta   90.00
_cell.angle_gamma   90.00
#
_symmetry.space_group_name_H-M   'P 1'
#
loop_
_entity.id
_entity.type
_entity.pdbx_description
1 polymer ?
#
loop_
_entity_poly.entity_id
_entity_poly.type
_entity_poly.pdbx_seq_one_letter_code
_entity_poly.pdbx_strand_id
1 'polypeptide(L)'
;MATLTGKTPIFGGSTGGLLTKADVEEKYAITWTSPKEQVFEMPTGGAAKMVKGENLLYIARKEYGIALGAQLRKFKITDYKVYRILPGGETTMIHPADGVFPEKVNAGRSMVRHVPRRIGQNPNPAQIKFSGKATHDA
;
A
#
# COMPACT_ATOMS: atom_id res chain seq x y z
N MET A 1 17.83 -0.25 11.36
CA MET A 1 16.64 0.46 10.82
C MET A 1 16.86 0.63 9.33
N ALA A 2 15.88 0.27 8.49
CA ALA A 2 16.02 0.45 7.05
C ALA A 2 15.81 1.94 6.71
N THR A 3 16.90 2.65 6.43
CA THR A 3 16.83 4.04 5.96
C THR A 3 16.29 4.04 4.54
N LEU A 4 15.17 4.73 4.31
CA LEU A 4 14.61 4.90 2.97
C LEU A 4 15.45 5.92 2.18
N THR A 5 15.84 5.55 0.97
CA THR A 5 16.54 6.41 0.02
C THR A 5 15.58 6.91 -1.05
N GLY A 6 15.91 8.06 -1.64
CA GLY A 6 15.15 8.65 -2.73
C GLY A 6 14.94 10.15 -2.54
N LYS A 7 14.56 10.81 -3.64
CA LYS A 7 14.28 12.24 -3.66
C LYS A 7 12.78 12.49 -3.64
N THR A 8 12.35 13.50 -2.88
CA THR A 8 10.96 13.96 -2.90
C THR A 8 10.65 14.53 -4.29
N PRO A 9 9.52 14.14 -4.91
CA PRO A 9 9.04 14.78 -6.13
C PRO A 9 8.87 16.30 -5.95
N ILE A 10 9.03 17.05 -7.04
CA ILE A 10 8.89 18.50 -7.01
C ILE A 10 7.41 18.84 -6.92
N PHE A 11 7.02 19.44 -5.80
CA PHE A 11 5.65 19.81 -5.50
C PHE A 11 5.61 21.03 -4.58
N GLY A 12 4.67 21.95 -4.81
CA GLY A 12 4.53 23.19 -4.03
C GLY A 12 3.87 23.00 -2.66
N GLY A 13 3.40 21.79 -2.35
CA GLY A 13 2.65 21.49 -1.13
C GLY A 13 1.13 21.46 -1.37
N SER A 14 0.41 20.80 -0.46
CA SER A 14 -1.05 20.74 -0.45
C SER A 14 -1.58 20.63 0.97
N THR A 15 -2.88 20.82 1.14
CA THR A 15 -3.57 20.73 2.44
C THR A 15 -4.03 19.32 2.78
N GLY A 16 -4.01 18.38 1.81
CA GLY A 16 -4.44 16.99 1.99
C GLY A 16 -3.32 16.01 2.38
N GLY A 17 -2.18 16.54 2.83
CA GLY A 17 -0.97 15.77 3.12
C GLY A 17 -0.99 15.03 4.47
N LEU A 18 0.18 14.91 5.09
CA LEU A 18 0.33 14.28 6.41
C LEU A 18 -0.30 15.16 7.50
N LEU A 19 -1.05 14.53 8.40
CA LEU A 19 -1.59 15.14 9.61
C LEU A 19 -0.91 14.54 10.85
N THR A 20 -1.29 14.97 12.06
CA THR A 20 -0.75 14.51 13.34
C THR A 20 -0.63 12.98 13.47
N LYS A 21 -1.56 12.21 12.86
CA LYS A 21 -1.51 10.74 12.80
C LYS A 21 -0.17 10.20 12.30
N ALA A 22 0.46 10.91 11.35
CA ALA A 22 1.72 10.51 10.73
C ALA A 22 2.90 10.49 11.71
N ASP A 23 2.81 11.23 12.82
CA ASP A 23 3.85 11.31 13.83
C ASP A 23 3.53 10.50 15.08
N VAL A 24 2.24 10.32 15.42
CA VAL A 24 1.82 9.66 16.67
C VAL A 24 1.36 8.20 16.52
N GLU A 25 0.99 7.75 15.31
CA GLU A 25 0.41 6.41 15.12
C GLU A 25 1.12 5.62 14.01
N GLU A 26 1.10 6.11 12.78
CA GLU A 26 1.82 5.52 11.64
C GLU A 26 1.79 6.46 10.44
N LYS A 27 2.82 6.37 9.60
CA LYS A 27 2.83 6.92 8.24
C LYS A 27 3.29 5.88 7.25
N TYR A 28 3.07 6.16 5.98
CA TYR A 28 3.48 5.28 4.89
C TYR A 28 4.46 6.00 3.99
N ALA A 29 5.27 5.24 3.28
CA ALA A 29 6.15 5.76 2.24
C ALA A 29 6.03 4.89 1.00
N ILE A 30 6.24 5.49 -0.16
CA ILE A 30 6.36 4.79 -1.43
C ILE A 30 7.64 5.24 -2.12
N THR A 31 8.42 4.27 -2.60
CA THR A 31 9.59 4.50 -3.44
C THR A 31 9.39 3.89 -4.82
N TRP A 32 9.99 4.48 -5.84
CA TRP A 32 9.99 3.97 -7.21
C TRP A 32 11.14 4.59 -8.02
N THR A 33 11.55 3.93 -9.10
CA THR A 33 12.57 4.47 -10.00
C THR A 33 11.92 5.01 -11.27
N SER A 34 12.13 6.29 -11.56
CA SER A 34 11.67 6.88 -12.82
C SER A 34 12.81 7.01 -13.83
N PRO A 35 12.62 6.58 -15.09
CA PRO A 35 13.64 6.74 -16.14
C PRO A 35 13.83 8.19 -16.59
N LYS A 36 12.85 9.06 -16.33
CA LYS A 36 12.83 10.47 -16.75
C LYS A 36 12.06 11.35 -15.76
N GLU A 37 12.26 12.66 -15.86
CA GLU A 37 11.36 13.61 -15.21
C GLU A 37 10.03 13.66 -15.96
N GLN A 38 8.93 13.53 -15.23
CA GLN A 38 7.58 13.62 -15.80
C GLN A 38 6.55 13.99 -14.73
N VAL A 39 5.41 14.50 -15.16
CA VAL A 39 4.32 14.92 -14.26
C VAL A 39 3.44 13.71 -13.92
N PHE A 40 2.98 13.65 -12.68
CA PHE A 40 1.95 12.72 -12.22
C PHE A 40 1.00 13.44 -11.26
N GLU A 41 -0.17 12.86 -11.07
CA GLU A 41 -1.15 13.36 -10.09
C GLU A 41 -0.88 12.75 -8.72
N MET A 42 -0.83 13.59 -7.69
CA MET A 42 -0.69 13.15 -6.32
C MET A 42 -2.01 12.51 -5.83
N PRO A 43 -1.96 11.41 -5.05
CA PRO A 43 -3.18 10.81 -4.47
C PRO A 43 -3.89 11.74 -3.49
N THR A 44 -3.21 12.80 -3.01
CA THR A 44 -3.74 13.86 -2.15
C THR A 44 -4.28 15.06 -2.93
N GLY A 45 -4.36 14.96 -4.26
CA GLY A 45 -4.74 16.06 -5.15
C GLY A 45 -3.56 16.96 -5.54
N GLY A 46 -3.61 17.47 -6.77
CA GLY A 46 -2.59 18.31 -7.38
C GLY A 46 -1.60 17.54 -8.26
N ALA A 47 -0.90 18.27 -9.14
CA ALA A 47 0.13 17.70 -10.00
C ALA A 47 1.52 17.90 -9.40
N ALA A 48 2.32 16.85 -9.37
CA ALA A 48 3.72 16.88 -8.95
C ALA A 48 4.62 16.38 -10.09
N LYS A 49 5.90 16.76 -10.06
CA LYS A 49 6.90 16.28 -11.03
C LYS A 49 7.82 15.27 -10.35
N MET A 50 7.77 14.00 -10.78
CA MET A 50 8.73 12.99 -10.31
C MET A 50 10.10 13.28 -10.92
N VAL A 51 11.17 13.02 -10.15
CA VAL A 51 12.55 13.23 -10.60
C VAL A 51 13.07 12.00 -11.32
N LYS A 52 14.09 12.17 -12.17
CA LYS A 52 14.82 11.03 -12.76
C LYS A 52 15.60 10.29 -11.65
N GLY A 53 15.50 8.97 -11.62
CA GLY A 53 16.10 8.11 -10.61
C GLY A 53 15.12 7.72 -9.50
N GLU A 54 15.66 7.45 -8.31
CA GLU A 54 14.88 7.00 -7.15
C GLU A 54 14.07 8.14 -6.53
N ASN A 55 12.76 7.96 -6.48
CA ASN A 55 11.81 8.86 -5.85
C ASN A 55 11.35 8.27 -4.51
N LEU A 56 11.11 9.14 -3.54
CA LEU A 56 10.54 8.80 -2.24
C LEU A 56 9.41 9.77 -1.91
N LEU A 57 8.25 9.24 -1.57
CA LEU A 57 7.10 10.05 -1.16
C LEU A 57 6.47 9.51 0.12
N TYR A 58 6.30 10.38 1.12
CA TYR A 58 5.56 10.07 2.34
C TYR A 58 4.06 10.35 2.16
N ILE A 59 3.23 9.44 2.66
CA ILE A 59 1.77 9.43 2.49
C ILE A 59 1.08 8.97 3.78
N ALA A 60 -0.14 9.47 4.02
CA ALA A 60 -0.85 9.21 5.27
C ALA A 60 -1.49 7.82 5.36
N ARG A 61 -1.80 7.18 4.24
CA ARG A 61 -2.58 5.93 4.18
C ARG A 61 -1.98 4.96 3.17
N LYS A 62 -2.02 3.65 3.47
CA LYS A 62 -1.61 2.58 2.55
C LYS A 62 -2.28 2.66 1.19
N GLU A 63 -3.58 2.98 1.18
CA GLU A 63 -4.39 3.10 -0.04
C GLU A 63 -3.80 4.07 -1.06
N TYR A 64 -3.22 5.18 -0.61
CA TYR A 64 -2.58 6.17 -1.48
C TYR A 64 -1.35 5.60 -2.21
N GLY A 65 -0.59 4.73 -1.54
CA GLY A 65 0.56 4.05 -2.16
C GLY A 65 0.13 3.04 -3.21
N ILE A 66 -0.98 2.32 -2.97
CA ILE A 66 -1.53 1.38 -3.96
C ILE A 66 -2.15 2.11 -5.16
N ALA A 67 -2.89 3.19 -4.92
CA ALA A 67 -3.46 4.02 -5.97
C ALA A 67 -2.37 4.66 -6.85
N LEU A 68 -1.34 5.25 -6.22
CA LEU A 68 -0.19 5.79 -6.93
C LEU A 68 0.59 4.68 -7.66
N GLY A 69 0.76 3.52 -7.06
CA GLY A 69 1.36 2.35 -7.72
C GLY A 69 0.61 1.94 -8.99
N ALA A 70 -0.72 1.92 -8.97
CA ALA A 70 -1.54 1.64 -10.15
C ALA A 70 -1.36 2.72 -11.24
N GLN A 71 -1.24 3.99 -10.85
CA GLN A 71 -0.92 5.08 -11.77
C GLN A 71 0.50 4.96 -12.35
N LEU A 72 1.51 4.63 -11.53
CA LEU A 72 2.90 4.43 -11.95
C LEU A 72 3.02 3.34 -13.02
N ARG A 73 2.22 2.28 -12.94
CA ARG A 73 2.17 1.24 -13.98
C ARG A 73 1.73 1.77 -15.34
N LYS A 74 0.90 2.83 -15.41
CA LYS A 74 0.56 3.51 -16.68
C LYS A 74 1.79 4.15 -17.34
N PHE A 75 2.78 4.55 -16.53
CA PHE A 75 4.08 5.04 -16.99
C PHE A 75 5.11 3.93 -17.20
N LYS A 76 4.71 2.66 -17.15
CA LYS A 76 5.59 1.47 -17.23
C LYS A 76 6.59 1.36 -16.07
N ILE A 77 6.32 2.03 -14.95
CA ILE A 77 7.10 1.92 -13.71
C ILE A 77 6.48 0.81 -12.86
N THR A 78 7.24 -0.26 -12.62
CA THR A 78 6.75 -1.47 -11.94
C THR A 78 7.60 -1.88 -10.75
N ASP A 79 8.62 -1.12 -10.39
CA ASP A 79 9.56 -1.44 -9.30
C ASP A 79 9.22 -0.77 -7.96
N TYR A 80 8.01 -0.20 -7.88
CA TYR A 80 7.58 0.57 -6.72
C TYR A 80 7.43 -0.31 -5.47
N LYS A 81 7.79 0.25 -4.32
CA LYS A 81 7.70 -0.41 -3.02
C LYS A 81 6.97 0.50 -2.04
N VAL A 82 6.08 -0.07 -1.24
CA VAL A 82 5.34 0.64 -0.19
C VAL A 82 5.80 0.15 1.17
N TYR A 83 6.03 1.09 2.06
CA TYR A 83 6.53 0.89 3.42
C TYR A 83 5.53 1.47 4.43
N ARG A 84 5.47 0.84 5.60
CA ARG A 84 4.85 1.39 6.81
C ARG A 84 5.95 1.84 7.75
N ILE A 85 5.78 3.00 8.37
CA ILE A 85 6.72 3.61 9.30
C ILE A 85 5.96 3.91 10.59
N LEU A 86 6.42 3.32 11.69
CA LEU A 86 5.87 3.56 13.03
C LEU A 86 6.54 4.79 13.69
N PRO A 87 5.92 5.39 14.72
CA PRO A 87 6.47 6.54 15.46
C PRO A 87 7.87 6.29 16.03
N GLY A 88 8.17 5.03 16.40
CA GLY A 88 9.49 4.61 16.87
C GLY A 88 10.56 4.51 15.78
N GLY A 89 10.24 4.84 14.53
CA GLY A 89 11.17 4.78 13.38
C GLY A 89 11.31 3.40 12.73
N GLU A 90 10.63 2.39 13.26
CA GLU A 90 10.59 1.06 12.63
C GLU A 90 9.91 1.14 11.26
N THR A 91 10.60 0.66 10.23
CA THR A 91 10.14 0.69 8.84
C THR A 91 9.98 -0.74 8.32
N THR A 92 8.78 -1.09 7.89
CA THR A 92 8.43 -2.40 7.32
C THR A 92 7.99 -2.25 5.87
N MET A 93 8.59 -3.04 4.97
CA MET A 93 8.14 -3.12 3.57
C MET A 93 6.88 -3.98 3.49
N ILE A 94 5.78 -3.40 3.03
CA ILE A 94 4.45 -4.05 3.05
C ILE A 94 3.92 -4.39 1.66
N HIS A 95 4.49 -3.83 0.58
CA HIS A 95 4.07 -4.12 -0.79
C HIS A 95 5.18 -3.86 -1.82
N PRO A 96 5.45 -4.79 -2.76
CA PRO A 96 5.08 -6.20 -2.70
C PRO A 96 5.87 -6.90 -1.58
N ALA A 97 5.18 -7.45 -0.58
CA ALA A 97 5.81 -7.95 0.65
C ALA A 97 6.73 -9.16 0.40
N ASP A 98 6.37 -10.02 -0.56
CA ASP A 98 7.14 -11.20 -0.97
C ASP A 98 7.99 -10.94 -2.22
N GLY A 99 8.17 -9.67 -2.61
CA GLY A 99 8.95 -9.26 -3.79
C GLY A 99 8.25 -9.48 -5.13
N VAL A 100 7.13 -10.22 -5.17
CA VAL A 100 6.34 -10.49 -6.37
C VAL A 100 4.97 -9.82 -6.24
N PHE A 101 4.49 -9.17 -7.28
CA PHE A 101 3.17 -8.55 -7.22
C PHE A 101 2.06 -9.57 -6.91
N PRO A 102 1.08 -9.23 -6.06
CA PRO A 102 0.02 -10.16 -5.62
C PRO A 102 -0.80 -10.75 -6.77
N GLU A 103 -0.89 -10.04 -7.91
CA GLU A 103 -1.61 -10.48 -9.10
C GLU A 103 -0.97 -11.72 -9.77
N LYS A 104 0.31 -12.00 -9.52
CA LYS A 104 1.01 -13.18 -10.02
C LYS A 104 1.14 -14.21 -8.91
N VAL A 105 0.91 -15.50 -9.22
CA VAL A 105 1.18 -16.60 -8.29
C VAL A 105 2.66 -16.66 -7.93
N ASN A 106 2.97 -16.97 -6.67
CA ASN A 106 4.34 -17.13 -6.17
C ASN A 106 4.39 -18.36 -5.25
N ALA A 107 5.43 -19.19 -5.41
CA ALA A 107 5.65 -20.34 -4.53
C ALA A 107 5.95 -19.85 -3.10
N GLY A 108 5.47 -20.56 -2.09
CA GLY A 108 5.59 -20.17 -0.68
C GLY A 108 4.42 -19.34 -0.12
N ARG A 109 3.45 -18.94 -0.94
CA ARG A 109 2.19 -18.37 -0.45
C ARG A 109 1.29 -19.45 0.12
N SER A 110 0.80 -19.27 1.35
CA SER A 110 -0.23 -20.12 1.95
C SER A 110 -1.64 -19.62 1.63
N MET A 111 -2.60 -20.54 1.52
CA MET A 111 -4.02 -20.17 1.45
C MET A 111 -4.50 -19.67 2.82
N VAL A 112 -4.68 -18.36 2.95
CA VAL A 112 -5.15 -17.71 4.18
C VAL A 112 -6.63 -17.37 4.05
N ARG A 113 -7.44 -17.74 5.06
CA ARG A 113 -8.91 -17.57 5.08
C ARG A 113 -9.62 -18.25 3.88
N HIS A 114 -9.06 -19.36 3.41
CA HIS A 114 -9.73 -20.23 2.45
C HIS A 114 -10.69 -21.16 3.20
N VAL A 115 -11.97 -21.13 2.83
CA VAL A 115 -13.00 -22.05 3.35
C VAL A 115 -13.38 -23.00 2.21
N PRO A 116 -13.21 -24.32 2.35
CA PRO A 116 -13.40 -25.28 1.26
C PRO A 116 -14.88 -25.59 0.99
N ARG A 117 -15.69 -24.55 0.77
CA ARG A 117 -17.13 -24.63 0.46
C ARG A 117 -17.59 -23.45 -0.38
N ARG A 118 -18.71 -23.58 -1.09
CA ARG A 118 -19.30 -22.45 -1.86
C ARG A 118 -20.01 -21.47 -0.94
N ILE A 119 -20.19 -20.22 -1.37
CA ILE A 119 -20.86 -19.18 -0.57
C ILE A 119 -22.30 -19.56 -0.17
N GLY A 120 -23.03 -20.27 -1.03
CA GLY A 120 -24.37 -20.78 -0.73
C GLY A 120 -24.42 -21.96 0.25
N GLN A 121 -23.27 -22.47 0.69
CA GLN A 121 -23.15 -23.51 1.74
C GLN A 121 -22.80 -22.89 3.11
N ASN A 122 -22.86 -21.57 3.26
CA ASN A 122 -22.80 -20.95 4.59
C ASN A 122 -23.98 -21.42 5.45
N PRO A 123 -23.78 -21.74 6.74
CA PRO A 123 -24.87 -22.01 7.65
C PRO A 123 -25.77 -20.78 7.81
N ASN A 124 -27.03 -21.03 8.13
CA ASN A 124 -27.97 -19.94 8.43
C ASN A 124 -27.61 -19.28 9.76
N PRO A 125 -27.75 -17.94 9.90
CA PRO A 125 -27.45 -17.24 11.15
C PRO A 125 -28.16 -17.82 12.39
N ALA A 126 -29.38 -18.33 12.22
CA ALA A 126 -30.15 -18.95 13.30
C ALA A 126 -29.48 -20.21 13.87
N GLN A 127 -28.76 -20.98 13.05
CA GLN A 127 -28.09 -22.22 13.47
C GLN A 127 -26.87 -21.95 14.36
N ILE A 128 -26.27 -20.77 14.25
CA ILE A 128 -25.07 -20.36 14.99
C ILE A 128 -25.37 -19.22 15.97
N LYS A 129 -26.63 -18.99 16.29
CA LYS A 129 -27.06 -17.93 17.19
C LYS A 129 -26.40 -18.10 18.57
N PHE A 130 -25.95 -16.99 19.16
CA PHE A 130 -25.25 -16.97 20.45
C PHE A 130 -23.92 -17.76 20.51
N SER A 131 -23.39 -18.21 19.38
CA SER A 131 -22.10 -18.92 19.33
C SER A 131 -20.86 -18.00 19.35
N GLY A 132 -21.06 -16.70 19.13
CA GLY A 132 -19.97 -15.74 18.92
C GLY A 132 -19.23 -15.87 17.59
N LYS A 133 -19.66 -16.78 16.69
CA LYS A 133 -19.08 -16.97 15.35
C LYS A 133 -19.94 -16.31 14.27
N ALA A 134 -19.31 -15.85 13.20
CA ALA A 134 -20.00 -15.41 11.99
C ALA A 134 -20.28 -16.60 11.05
N THR A 135 -21.27 -16.45 10.15
CA THR A 135 -21.66 -17.51 9.21
C THR A 135 -20.56 -17.90 8.23
N HIS A 136 -19.65 -16.97 7.91
CA HIS A 136 -18.51 -17.24 7.04
C HIS A 136 -17.33 -17.91 7.74
N ASP A 137 -17.28 -17.85 9.08
CA ASP A 137 -16.25 -18.49 9.90
C ASP A 137 -16.65 -19.90 10.37
N ALA A 138 -17.96 -20.17 10.38
CA ALA A 138 -18.56 -21.41 10.84
C ALA A 138 -18.57 -22.53 9.78
#